data_AF-A0A8D8YZG6-F1
#
_entry.id   AF-A0A8D8YZG6-F1
#
_cell.length_a   1.000
_cell.length_b   1.000
_cell.length_c   1.000
_cell.angle_alpha   90.00
_cell.angle_beta   90.00
_cell.angle_gamma   90.00
#
_symmetry.space_group_name_H-M   'P 1'
#
loop_
_entity.id
_entity.type
_entity.pdbx_description
1 polymer ?
#
loop_
_entity_poly.entity_id
_entity_poly.type
_entity_poly.pdbx_seq_one_letter_code
_entity_poly.pdbx_strand_id
1 'polypeptide(L)'
;MLILFSERINYTCVHCNALATNDIESVISHCKTCVRMPRENPYRSKFVCNQCTYATYTGALIKSHIFQHYGIKPFHCDVCKQDFTLKCNLNKHLREKHNFQTS
;
A
#
# COMPACT_ATOMS: atom_id res chain seq x y z
N MET A 1 11.09 -6.53 19.23
CA MET A 1 9.81 -7.24 19.03
C MET A 1 8.69 -6.22 19.25
N LEU A 2 7.88 -5.98 18.22
CA LEU A 2 6.58 -5.28 18.23
C LEU A 2 6.57 -3.80 18.67
N ILE A 3 6.65 -2.90 17.69
CA ILE A 3 6.25 -1.49 17.87
C ILE A 3 4.72 -1.46 17.99
N LEU A 4 4.24 -1.30 19.22
CA LEU A 4 2.86 -0.99 19.57
C LEU A 4 2.59 0.49 19.31
N PHE A 5 2.29 0.84 18.06
CA PHE A 5 1.54 2.06 17.74
C PHE A 5 0.50 1.72 16.68
N SER A 6 -0.42 0.82 17.01
CA SER A 6 -1.62 0.61 16.20
C SER A 6 -2.69 1.59 16.66
N GLU A 7 -2.61 2.85 16.23
CA GLU A 7 -3.86 3.47 15.83
C GLU A 7 -4.46 2.49 14.81
N ARG A 8 -5.61 1.89 15.13
CA ARG A 8 -6.22 0.92 14.22
C ARG A 8 -6.51 1.68 12.94
N ILE A 9 -5.68 1.47 11.91
CA ILE A 9 -5.87 2.10 10.62
C ILE A 9 -7.22 1.63 10.11
N ASN A 10 -8.14 2.58 9.95
CA ASN A 10 -9.46 2.30 9.41
C ASN A 10 -9.47 2.72 7.95
N TYR A 11 -9.44 1.73 7.08
CA TYR A 11 -9.53 1.92 5.66
C TYR A 11 -10.99 2.10 5.25
N THR A 12 -11.28 3.21 4.58
CA THR A 12 -12.60 3.53 4.06
C THR A 12 -12.55 3.69 2.54
N CYS A 13 -13.66 3.43 1.85
CA CYS A 13 -13.74 3.70 0.42
C CYS A 13 -14.51 4.98 0.16
N VAL A 14 -13.85 6.04 -0.35
CA VAL A 14 -14.51 7.33 -0.60
C VAL A 14 -15.48 7.29 -1.79
N HIS A 15 -15.36 6.28 -2.65
CA HIS A 15 -16.22 6.15 -3.84
C HIS A 15 -17.59 5.58 -3.51
N CYS A 16 -17.70 4.73 -2.48
CA CYS A 16 -18.97 4.12 -2.13
C CYS A 16 -19.40 4.26 -0.68
N ASN A 17 -18.50 4.65 0.22
CA ASN A 17 -18.70 4.78 1.66
C ASN A 17 -19.29 3.52 2.35
N ALA A 18 -19.30 2.38 1.65
CA ALA A 18 -19.89 1.12 2.12
C ALA A 18 -18.87 0.16 2.75
N LEU A 19 -17.58 0.51 2.71
CA LEU A 19 -16.51 -0.25 3.34
C LEU A 19 -15.85 0.59 4.43
N ALA A 20 -15.77 0.01 5.63
CA ALA A 20 -14.88 0.42 6.71
C ALA A 20 -14.27 -0.85 7.31
N THR A 21 -12.94 -0.96 7.28
CA THR A 21 -12.22 -2.15 7.76
C THR A 21 -10.82 -1.77 8.22
N ASN A 22 -10.26 -2.54 9.15
CA ASN A 22 -8.86 -2.41 9.55
C ASN A 22 -7.92 -3.39 8.82
N ASP A 23 -8.45 -4.16 7.87
CA ASP A 23 -7.70 -5.10 7.05
C ASP A 23 -7.48 -4.55 5.63
N ILE A 24 -6.22 -4.38 5.25
CA ILE A 24 -5.86 -3.90 3.92
C ILE A 24 -6.26 -4.87 2.80
N GLU A 25 -6.28 -6.19 3.06
CA GLU A 25 -6.66 -7.16 2.03
C GLU A 25 -8.15 -7.05 1.71
N SER A 26 -8.98 -6.82 2.73
CA SER A 26 -10.40 -6.51 2.57
C SER A 26 -10.63 -5.27 1.68
N VAL A 27 -9.80 -4.23 1.82
CA VAL A 27 -9.86 -3.02 0.97
C VAL A 27 -9.45 -3.33 -0.46
N ILE A 28 -8.34 -4.03 -0.66
CA ILE A 28 -7.85 -4.42 -1.99
C ILE A 28 -8.88 -5.30 -2.71
N SER A 29 -9.56 -6.18 -1.97
CA SER A 29 -10.66 -7.00 -2.49
C SER A 29 -11.84 -6.13 -2.91
N HIS A 30 -12.28 -5.22 -2.04
CA HIS A 30 -13.35 -4.26 -2.33
C HIS A 30 -13.04 -3.38 -3.56
N CYS A 31 -11.81 -2.88 -3.69
CA CYS A 31 -11.36 -2.08 -4.83
C CYS A 31 -11.56 -2.77 -6.19
N LYS A 32 -11.55 -4.11 -6.25
CA LYS A 32 -11.81 -4.86 -7.49
C LYS A 32 -13.30 -4.90 -7.86
N THR A 33 -14.18 -4.84 -6.87
CA THR A 33 -15.61 -5.11 -7.00
C THR A 33 -16.49 -3.89 -6.77
N CYS A 34 -15.91 -2.77 -6.31
CA CYS A 34 -16.64 -1.54 -6.10
C CYS A 34 -17.27 -1.05 -7.41
N VAL A 35 -18.60 -0.94 -7.40
CA VAL A 35 -19.41 -0.52 -8.56
C VAL A 35 -19.37 0.99 -8.80
N ARG A 36 -19.00 1.78 -7.78
CA ARG A 36 -18.89 3.24 -7.87
C ARG A 36 -17.48 3.72 -8.24
N MET A 37 -16.54 2.81 -8.45
CA MET A 37 -15.18 3.16 -8.89
C MET A 37 -15.14 3.41 -10.40
N PRO A 38 -14.49 4.49 -10.85
CA PRO A 38 -14.29 4.75 -12.27
C PRO A 38 -13.30 3.73 -12.84
N ARG A 39 -13.78 2.82 -13.68
CA ARG A 39 -12.94 1.85 -14.40
C ARG A 39 -12.74 2.35 -15.82
N GLU A 40 -11.67 3.11 -16.05
CA GLU A 40 -11.36 3.62 -17.40
C GLU A 40 -11.18 2.49 -18.43
N ASN A 41 -10.72 1.30 -17.99
CA ASN A 41 -10.71 0.09 -18.80
C ASN A 41 -10.65 -1.19 -17.92
N PRO A 42 -11.71 -2.02 -17.88
CA PRO A 42 -11.77 -3.25 -17.08
C PRO A 42 -10.67 -4.27 -17.38
N TYR A 43 -10.08 -4.22 -18.59
CA TYR A 43 -9.04 -5.15 -19.05
C TYR A 43 -7.62 -4.66 -18.75
N ARG A 44 -7.41 -3.36 -18.51
CA ARG A 44 -6.07 -2.76 -18.36
C ARG A 44 -5.67 -2.50 -16.90
N SER A 45 -6.64 -2.29 -16.01
CA SER A 45 -6.39 -1.93 -14.61
C SER A 45 -7.39 -2.60 -13.67
N LYS A 46 -6.99 -3.74 -13.09
CA LYS A 46 -7.85 -4.59 -12.22
C LYS A 46 -8.02 -4.02 -10.80
N PHE A 47 -7.12 -3.16 -10.35
CA PHE A 47 -7.08 -2.62 -9.00
C PHE A 47 -7.12 -1.08 -9.06
N VAL A 48 -8.18 -0.49 -8.53
CA VAL A 48 -8.35 0.98 -8.44
C VAL A 48 -8.25 1.41 -6.98
N CYS A 49 -7.65 2.56 -6.69
CA CYS A 49 -7.48 3.06 -5.33
C CYS A 49 -8.81 3.46 -4.70
N ASN A 50 -8.95 3.22 -3.40
CA ASN A 50 -10.13 3.57 -2.59
C ASN A 50 -10.17 5.04 -2.15
N GLN A 51 -9.13 5.83 -2.46
CA GLN A 51 -8.95 7.22 -2.02
C GLN A 51 -8.64 8.19 -3.18
N CYS A 52 -8.23 7.69 -4.35
CA CYS A 52 -7.89 8.51 -5.51
C CYS A 52 -8.12 7.76 -6.82
N THR A 53 -7.78 8.39 -7.95
CA THR A 53 -7.98 7.82 -9.30
C THR A 53 -6.86 6.86 -9.74
N TYR A 54 -5.85 6.61 -8.91
CA TYR A 54 -4.77 5.69 -9.25
C TYR A 54 -5.30 4.28 -9.51
N ALA A 55 -4.81 3.64 -10.58
CA ALA A 55 -5.17 2.27 -10.92
C ALA A 55 -3.95 1.49 -11.42
N THR A 56 -3.96 0.18 -11.18
CA THR A 56 -2.88 -0.73 -11.55
C THR A 56 -3.41 -2.14 -11.84
N TYR A 57 -2.57 -2.99 -12.41
CA TYR A 57 -2.92 -4.35 -12.78
C TYR A 57 -2.49 -5.39 -11.71
N THR A 58 -1.71 -5.00 -10.69
CA THR A 58 -1.24 -5.93 -9.64
C THR A 58 -1.68 -5.55 -8.23
N GLY A 59 -1.89 -6.58 -7.39
CA GLY A 59 -2.22 -6.41 -5.97
C GLY A 59 -1.08 -5.78 -5.16
N ALA A 60 0.17 -6.13 -5.46
CA ALA A 60 1.34 -5.60 -4.74
C ALA A 60 1.54 -4.10 -4.94
N LEU A 61 1.30 -3.60 -6.16
CA LEU A 61 1.40 -2.18 -6.47
C LEU A 61 0.29 -1.39 -5.78
N ILE A 62 -0.96 -1.86 -5.82
CA ILE A 62 -2.06 -1.13 -5.17
C ILE A 62 -1.90 -1.14 -3.64
N LYS A 63 -1.42 -2.24 -3.05
CA LYS A 63 -1.13 -2.33 -1.61
C LYS A 63 -0.09 -1.29 -1.19
N SER A 64 1.00 -1.23 -1.93
CA SER A 64 2.08 -0.27 -1.68
C SER A 64 1.63 1.18 -1.88
N HIS A 65 0.75 1.42 -2.86
CA HIS A 65 0.13 2.72 -3.08
C HIS A 65 -0.78 3.11 -1.91
N ILE A 66 -1.66 2.21 -1.43
CA ILE A 66 -2.52 2.45 -0.27
C ILE A 66 -1.67 2.81 0.96
N PHE A 67 -0.53 2.14 1.19
CA PHE A 67 0.38 2.49 2.28
C PHE A 67 0.85 3.96 2.26
N GLN A 68 0.97 4.59 1.09
CA GLN A 68 1.32 6.01 0.98
C GLN A 68 0.23 6.92 1.55
N HIS A 69 -1.04 6.59 1.36
CA HIS A 69 -2.16 7.37 1.92
C HIS A 69 -2.16 7.36 3.45
N TYR A 70 -1.79 6.23 4.06
CA TYR A 70 -1.83 6.04 5.50
C TYR A 70 -0.46 6.21 6.18
N GLY A 71 0.57 6.65 5.44
CA GLY A 71 1.92 6.83 5.97
C GLY A 71 2.58 5.54 6.47
N ILE A 72 2.09 4.37 6.05
CA ILE A 72 2.59 3.07 6.50
C ILE A 72 3.95 2.82 5.84
N LYS A 73 4.95 2.48 6.67
CA LYS A 73 6.32 2.18 6.23
C LYS A 73 6.73 0.81 6.78
N PRO A 74 6.35 -0.30 6.11
CA PRO A 74 6.55 -1.63 6.66
C PRO A 74 8.00 -2.12 6.55
N PHE A 75 8.83 -1.47 5.74
CA PHE A 75 10.20 -1.89 5.48
C PHE A 75 11.16 -1.04 6.31
N HIS A 76 11.79 -1.64 7.31
CA HIS A 76 12.75 -0.97 8.19
C HIS A 76 14.18 -1.36 7.84
N CYS A 77 15.11 -0.41 7.92
CA CYS A 77 16.53 -0.69 7.86
C CYS A 77 17.02 -1.15 9.23
N ASP A 78 17.56 -2.37 9.32
CA ASP A 78 18.06 -2.88 10.60
C ASP A 78 19.32 -2.18 11.10
N VAL A 79 20.05 -1.50 10.22
CA VAL A 79 21.30 -0.80 10.54
C VAL A 79 21.03 0.59 11.12
N CYS A 80 20.29 1.44 10.38
CA CYS A 80 20.05 2.83 10.79
C CYS A 80 18.63 3.11 11.29
N LYS A 81 17.76 2.10 11.34
CA LYS A 81 16.36 2.18 11.80
C LYS A 81 15.49 3.16 11.00
N GLN A 82 15.89 3.49 9.77
CA GLN A 82 15.08 4.27 8.86
C GLN A 82 13.98 3.39 8.22
N ASP A 83 12.76 3.91 8.16
CA ASP A 83 11.61 3.20 7.57
C ASP A 83 11.29 3.67 6.15
N PHE A 84 10.78 2.73 5.34
CA PHE A 84 10.46 2.91 3.94
C PHE A 84 9.09 2.30 3.61
N THR A 85 8.34 2.97 2.73
CA THR A 85 7.05 2.47 2.22
C THR A 85 7.24 1.37 1.16
N LEU A 86 8.35 1.37 0.42
CA LEU A 86 8.64 0.43 -0.67
C LEU A 86 9.91 -0.37 -0.41
N LYS A 87 9.89 -1.67 -0.73
CA LYS A 87 11.05 -2.56 -0.62
C LYS A 87 12.22 -2.13 -1.50
N CYS A 88 11.93 -1.67 -2.73
CA CYS A 88 12.96 -1.19 -3.64
C CYS A 88 13.71 0.03 -3.07
N ASN A 89 13.02 0.91 -2.33
CA ASN A 89 13.64 2.05 -1.67
C ASN A 89 14.56 1.61 -0.52
N LEU A 90 14.13 0.63 0.29
CA LEU A 90 15.00 0.02 1.30
C LEU A 90 16.25 -0.61 0.65
N ASN A 91 16.09 -1.40 -0.43
CA ASN A 91 17.22 -2.03 -1.12
C ASN A 91 18.19 -0.99 -1.72
N LYS A 92 17.67 0.10 -2.28
CA LYS A 92 18.48 1.22 -2.75
C LYS A 92 19.25 1.86 -1.60
N HIS A 93 18.57 2.16 -0.49
CA HIS A 93 19.18 2.70 0.72
C HIS A 93 20.28 1.78 1.26
N LEU A 94 20.03 0.48 1.35
CA LEU A 94 20.99 -0.51 1.81
C LEU A 94 22.25 -0.57 0.93
N ARG A 95 22.09 -0.46 -0.40
CA ARG A 95 23.23 -0.39 -1.33
C ARG A 95 24.03 0.91 -1.19
N GLU A 96 23.34 2.05 -1.08
CA GLU A 96 23.99 3.37 -1.10
C GLU A 96 24.53 3.83 0.25
N LYS A 97 23.90 3.41 1.35
CA LYS A 97 24.23 3.88 2.71
C LYS A 97 24.93 2.82 3.56
N HIS A 98 24.80 1.55 3.19
CA HIS A 98 25.32 0.44 3.99
C HIS A 98 26.06 -0.62 3.17
N ASN A 99 26.26 -0.44 1.86
CA ASN A 99 26.96 -1.36 0.95
C ASN A 99 26.45 -2.82 0.99
N PHE A 100 25.20 -3.05 1.39
CA PHE A 100 24.62 -4.39 1.40
C PHE A 100 24.24 -4.80 -0.03
N GLN A 101 24.78 -5.94 -0.48
CA GLN A 101 24.32 -6.60 -1.70
C GLN A 101 23.07 -7.40 -1.35
N THR A 102 21.91 -6.97 -1.86
CA THR A 102 20.69 -7.78 -1.80
C THR A 102 20.80 -8.86 -2.89
N SER A 103 21.03 -10.11 -2.48
CA SER A 103 21.02 -11.31 -3.34
C SER A 103 19.63 -11.62 -3.90
#